data_AF-A0A7H9B879-F1
#
_entry.id   AF-A0A7H9B879-F1
#
_cell.length_a   1.000
_cell.length_b   1.000
_cell.length_c   1.000
_cell.angle_alpha   90.00
_cell.angle_beta   90.00
_cell.angle_gamma   90.00
#
_symmetry.space_group_name_H-M   'P 1'
#
loop_
_entity.id
_entity.type
_entity.pdbx_description
1 polymer ?
#
loop_
_entity_poly.entity_id
_entity_poly.type
_entity_poly.pdbx_seq_one_letter_code
_entity_poly.pdbx_strand_id
1 'polypeptide(L)'
;MNIVPPSNHKSTVSTAQDPFAASNAVKALPDTFRQQEGGAVPISTQLNDRHPLESRILNWESTERKRQLEQYRQIFGIAEPMRRVMELEMVDRTDFNPLNTSSLHHDILLNKDCSIDWEDIYPSNGLDTHSGNLLGDTVHSHIERSAGI
;
A
#
# COMPACT_ATOMS: atom_id res chain seq x y z
N MET A 1 -15.35 -12.18 -2.49
CA MET A 1 -14.26 -12.22 -3.49
C MET A 1 -14.55 -11.24 -4.61
N ASN A 2 -13.90 -10.07 -4.60
CA ASN A 2 -14.03 -9.08 -5.69
C ASN A 2 -12.75 -9.02 -6.51
N ILE A 3 -12.54 -10.04 -7.36
CA ILE A 3 -11.39 -10.13 -8.27
C ILE A 3 -11.45 -8.99 -9.30
N VAL A 4 -12.66 -8.62 -9.72
CA VAL A 4 -12.90 -7.54 -10.68
C VAL A 4 -12.80 -6.16 -10.00
N PRO A 5 -12.12 -5.18 -10.59
CA PRO A 5 -12.15 -3.79 -10.09
C PRO A 5 -13.58 -3.26 -10.03
N PRO A 6 -13.92 -2.45 -9.00
CA PRO A 6 -15.19 -1.74 -9.01
C PRO A 6 -15.25 -0.86 -10.27
N SER A 7 -16.41 -0.79 -10.92
CA SER A 7 -16.63 -0.02 -12.15
C SER A 7 -16.60 1.51 -11.95
N ASN A 8 -16.09 1.99 -10.82
CA ASN A 8 -15.98 3.41 -10.49
C ASN A 8 -14.71 4.04 -11.11
N HIS A 9 -14.63 4.01 -12.44
CA HIS A 9 -13.60 4.70 -13.22
C HIS A 9 -14.29 5.54 -14.30
N LYS A 10 -13.87 6.80 -14.46
CA LYS A 10 -14.39 7.69 -15.50
C LYS A 10 -13.65 7.38 -16.81
N SER A 11 -14.36 6.83 -17.79
CA SER A 11 -13.81 6.59 -19.15
C SER A 11 -14.15 7.71 -20.14
N THR A 12 -15.10 8.57 -19.77
CA THR A 12 -15.51 9.72 -20.57
C THR A 12 -15.69 10.95 -19.68
N VAL A 13 -15.41 12.13 -20.22
CA VAL A 13 -15.65 13.43 -19.58
C VAL A 13 -16.78 14.11 -20.32
N SER A 14 -17.80 14.52 -19.57
CA SER A 14 -18.92 15.29 -20.10
C SER A 14 -19.43 16.22 -19.02
N THR A 15 -19.43 17.52 -19.32
CA THR A 15 -19.98 18.56 -18.43
C THR A 15 -21.46 18.35 -18.12
N ALA A 16 -22.20 17.69 -19.03
CA ALA A 16 -23.62 17.43 -18.87
C ALA A 16 -23.94 16.20 -18.00
N GLN A 17 -22.98 15.28 -17.82
CA GLN A 17 -23.16 14.06 -17.02
C GLN A 17 -22.94 14.30 -15.53
N ASP A 18 -22.05 15.21 -15.15
CA ASP A 18 -21.72 15.49 -13.75
C ASP A 18 -22.69 16.55 -13.17
N PRO A 19 -23.67 16.18 -12.33
CA PRO A 19 -24.68 17.11 -11.83
C PRO A 19 -24.11 18.21 -10.93
N PHE A 20 -22.93 17.97 -10.35
CA PHE A 20 -22.20 18.93 -9.53
C PHE A 20 -21.37 19.92 -10.36
N ALA A 21 -21.10 19.60 -11.64
CA ALA A 21 -20.38 20.48 -12.55
C ALA A 21 -21.30 21.39 -13.36
N ALA A 22 -22.56 21.02 -13.57
CA ALA A 22 -23.48 21.77 -14.41
C ALA A 22 -23.92 23.12 -13.78
N SER A 23 -23.85 24.19 -14.59
CA SER A 23 -24.44 25.48 -14.24
C SER A 23 -25.98 25.44 -14.24
N ASN A 24 -26.60 26.27 -13.41
CA ASN A 24 -28.07 26.37 -13.34
C ASN A 24 -28.67 27.00 -14.62
N ALA A 25 -27.90 27.83 -15.33
CA ALA A 25 -28.35 28.50 -16.54
C ALA A 25 -28.27 27.59 -17.77
N VAL A 26 -27.15 26.86 -17.93
CA VAL A 26 -26.91 25.95 -19.07
C VAL A 26 -26.19 24.70 -18.57
N LYS A 27 -26.83 23.54 -18.72
CA LYS A 27 -26.27 22.26 -18.26
C LYS A 27 -24.92 21.90 -18.88
N ALA A 28 -24.62 22.42 -20.07
CA ALA A 28 -23.37 22.17 -20.79
C ALA A 28 -22.19 23.03 -20.31
N LEU A 29 -22.44 24.08 -19.51
CA LEU A 29 -21.39 24.96 -18.98
C LEU A 29 -21.00 24.56 -17.55
N PRO A 30 -19.69 24.49 -17.24
CA PRO A 30 -19.24 24.17 -15.89
C PRO A 30 -19.40 25.36 -14.94
N ASP A 31 -19.89 25.12 -13.72
CA ASP A 31 -20.01 26.11 -12.63
C ASP A 31 -18.81 26.02 -11.68
N THR A 32 -17.71 26.66 -12.07
CA THR A 32 -16.42 26.58 -11.35
C THR A 32 -16.44 27.22 -9.96
N PHE A 33 -17.31 28.21 -9.72
CA PHE A 33 -17.42 28.86 -8.41
C PHE A 33 -18.12 27.99 -7.38
N ARG A 34 -19.13 27.22 -7.80
CA ARG A 34 -19.87 26.33 -6.90
C ARG A 34 -19.12 25.04 -6.58
N GLN A 35 -18.22 24.62 -7.46
CA GLN A 35 -17.39 23.43 -7.23
C GLN A 35 -16.39 23.61 -6.08
N GLN A 36 -15.97 24.84 -5.73
CA GLN A 36 -15.00 25.12 -4.65
C GLN A 36 -13.69 24.31 -4.69
N GLU A 37 -13.38 23.67 -5.82
CA GLU A 37 -12.19 22.83 -6.08
C GLU A 37 -10.99 23.68 -6.55
N GLY A 38 -10.70 24.79 -5.87
CA GLY A 38 -9.47 25.56 -6.10
C GLY A 38 -9.34 26.34 -7.42
N GLY A 39 -10.40 26.47 -8.23
CA GLY A 39 -10.42 27.29 -9.44
C GLY A 39 -10.89 26.53 -10.68
N ALA A 40 -10.54 27.01 -11.88
CA ALA A 40 -10.86 26.36 -13.15
C ALA A 40 -9.96 25.13 -13.39
N VAL A 41 -10.12 24.09 -12.57
CA VAL A 41 -9.49 22.79 -12.82
C VAL A 41 -10.19 22.17 -14.03
N PRO A 42 -9.46 21.83 -15.11
CA PRO A 42 -10.11 21.29 -16.29
C PRO A 42 -10.69 19.91 -15.96
N ILE A 43 -11.92 19.64 -16.41
CA ILE A 43 -12.64 18.38 -16.11
C ILE A 43 -11.84 17.16 -16.65
N SER A 44 -10.98 17.37 -17.65
CA SER A 44 -10.02 16.36 -18.13
C SER A 44 -9.01 15.91 -17.06
N THR A 45 -8.67 16.75 -16.07
CA THR A 45 -7.83 16.34 -14.93
C THR A 45 -8.55 15.31 -14.04
N GLN A 46 -9.89 15.28 -14.03
CA GLN A 46 -10.64 14.22 -13.35
C GLN A 46 -10.55 12.87 -14.09
N LEU A 47 -10.26 12.90 -15.39
CA LEU A 47 -9.93 11.74 -16.23
C LEU A 47 -8.43 11.62 -16.40
N ASN A 48 -7.60 12.12 -15.48
CA ASN A 48 -6.15 11.96 -15.60
C ASN A 48 -5.79 10.46 -15.50
N ASP A 49 -5.81 9.78 -16.66
CA ASP A 49 -5.26 8.50 -17.11
C ASP A 49 -5.12 7.36 -16.09
N ARG A 50 -5.94 7.35 -15.03
CA ARG A 50 -5.90 6.28 -14.04
C ARG A 50 -6.66 5.09 -14.55
N HIS A 51 -5.94 4.18 -15.17
CA HIS A 51 -6.44 2.86 -15.47
C HIS A 51 -7.01 2.26 -14.17
N PRO A 52 -8.18 1.62 -14.17
CA PRO A 52 -8.78 1.08 -12.95
C PRO A 52 -7.86 0.09 -12.20
N LEU A 53 -6.93 -0.55 -12.92
CA LEU A 53 -5.92 -1.42 -12.31
C LEU A 53 -4.66 -0.69 -11.85
N GLU A 54 -4.36 0.53 -12.29
CA GLU A 54 -3.13 1.23 -11.91
C GLU A 54 -3.06 1.42 -10.39
N SER A 55 -4.15 1.89 -9.78
CA SER A 55 -4.25 2.02 -8.32
C SER A 55 -4.02 0.70 -7.58
N ARG A 56 -4.41 -0.44 -8.18
CA ARG A 56 -4.22 -1.78 -7.63
C ARG A 56 -2.81 -2.30 -7.85
N ILE A 57 -2.18 -2.01 -8.98
CA ILE A 57 -0.80 -2.38 -9.28
C ILE A 57 0.14 -1.62 -8.35
N LEU A 58 -0.08 -0.32 -8.18
CA LEU A 58 0.67 0.52 -7.24
C LEU A 58 0.54 0.01 -5.79
N ASN A 59 -0.61 -0.58 -5.45
CA ASN A 59 -0.91 -1.10 -4.11
C ASN A 59 -1.13 -2.61 -4.14
N TRP A 60 -0.30 -3.33 -4.91
CA TRP A 60 -0.52 -4.76 -5.17
C TRP A 60 -0.58 -5.58 -3.89
N GLU A 61 0.42 -5.41 -3.02
CA GLU A 61 0.55 -6.20 -1.80
C GLU A 61 -0.62 -5.99 -0.84
N SER A 62 -1.04 -4.73 -0.65
CA SER A 62 -2.17 -4.43 0.23
C SER A 62 -3.50 -4.94 -0.34
N THR A 63 -3.66 -4.87 -1.66
CA THR A 63 -4.83 -5.41 -2.36
C THR A 63 -4.87 -6.93 -2.26
N GLU A 64 -3.72 -7.59 -2.43
CA GLU A 64 -3.57 -9.02 -2.32
C GLU A 64 -3.88 -9.50 -0.90
N ARG A 65 -3.27 -8.87 0.12
CA ARG A 65 -3.51 -9.19 1.53
C ARG A 65 -4.98 -9.02 1.89
N LYS A 66 -5.63 -7.93 1.45
CA LYS A 66 -7.06 -7.71 1.68
C LYS A 66 -7.91 -8.82 1.07
N ARG A 67 -7.58 -9.26 -0.15
CA ARG A 67 -8.25 -10.38 -0.81
C ARG A 67 -8.05 -11.68 -0.03
N GLN A 68 -6.85 -11.97 0.46
CA GLN A 68 -6.58 -13.15 1.27
C GLN A 68 -7.41 -13.13 2.57
N LEU A 69 -7.42 -12.02 3.31
CA LEU A 69 -8.23 -11.86 4.53
C LEU A 69 -9.74 -12.01 4.27
N GLU A 70 -10.24 -11.55 3.12
CA GLU A 70 -11.63 -11.79 2.73
C GLU A 70 -11.92 -13.28 2.46
N GLN A 71 -11.00 -14.00 1.83
CA GLN A 71 -11.12 -15.44 1.57
C GLN A 71 -11.11 -16.23 2.88
N TYR A 72 -10.18 -15.90 3.76
CA TYR A 72 -10.09 -16.38 5.12
C TYR A 72 -11.39 -16.17 5.91
N ARG A 73 -11.94 -14.97 5.85
CA ARG A 73 -13.27 -14.67 6.43
C ARG A 73 -14.38 -15.55 5.87
N GLN A 74 -14.34 -15.87 4.57
CA GLN A 74 -15.37 -16.68 3.92
C GLN A 74 -15.27 -18.17 4.26
N ILE A 75 -14.05 -18.70 4.40
CA ILE A 75 -13.81 -20.13 4.66
C ILE A 75 -13.88 -20.44 6.15
N PHE A 76 -13.23 -19.63 6.98
CA PHE A 76 -13.02 -19.89 8.40
C PHE A 76 -13.79 -18.96 9.34
N GLY A 77 -14.50 -17.97 8.79
CA GLY A 77 -15.23 -16.97 9.57
C GLY A 77 -14.35 -15.81 10.05
N ILE A 78 -14.91 -14.94 10.89
CA ILE A 78 -14.25 -13.67 11.26
C ILE A 78 -13.05 -13.81 12.21
N ALA A 79 -12.97 -14.92 12.94
CA ALA A 79 -11.94 -15.13 13.95
C ALA A 79 -10.53 -15.22 13.34
N GLU A 80 -10.40 -15.86 12.19
CA GLU A 80 -9.12 -16.12 11.55
C GLU A 80 -8.44 -14.86 10.96
N PRO A 81 -9.10 -13.97 10.20
CA PRO A 81 -8.47 -12.73 9.77
C PRO A 81 -8.11 -11.82 10.96
N MET A 82 -8.91 -11.80 12.03
CA MET A 82 -8.58 -11.04 13.25
C MET A 82 -7.31 -11.58 13.90
N ARG A 83 -7.23 -12.90 14.08
CA ARG A 83 -6.07 -13.57 14.63
C ARG A 83 -4.80 -13.27 13.84
N ARG A 84 -4.83 -13.41 12.51
CA ARG A 84 -3.65 -13.14 11.66
C ARG A 84 -3.20 -11.68 11.74
N VAL A 85 -4.13 -10.72 11.81
CA VAL A 85 -3.76 -9.31 11.99
C VAL A 85 -3.11 -9.07 13.35
N MET A 86 -3.65 -9.68 14.41
CA MET A 86 -3.12 -9.54 15.76
C MET A 86 -1.77 -10.23 15.93
N GLU A 87 -1.56 -11.41 15.31
CA GLU A 87 -0.27 -12.10 15.29
C GLU A 87 0.79 -11.28 14.55
N LEU A 88 0.43 -10.65 13.41
CA LEU A 88 1.34 -9.76 12.69
C LEU A 88 1.76 -8.57 13.56
N GLU A 89 0.79 -7.90 14.21
CA GLU A 89 1.07 -6.78 15.12
C GLU A 89 1.92 -7.17 16.33
N MET A 90 1.78 -8.40 16.83
CA MET A 90 2.65 -8.93 17.88
C MET A 90 4.07 -9.10 17.36
N VAL A 91 4.26 -9.76 16.21
CA VAL A 91 5.57 -9.95 15.60
C VAL A 91 6.24 -8.61 15.33
N ASP A 92 5.55 -7.64 14.72
CA ASP A 92 6.09 -6.30 14.44
C ASP A 92 6.59 -5.56 15.70
N ARG A 93 6.00 -5.84 16.86
CA ARG A 93 6.40 -5.25 18.14
C ARG A 93 7.52 -6.01 18.86
N THR A 94 7.57 -7.32 18.69
CA THR A 94 8.48 -8.18 19.45
C THR A 94 9.71 -8.59 18.68
N ASP A 95 9.67 -8.47 17.35
CA ASP A 95 10.72 -9.00 16.50
C ASP A 95 12.00 -8.18 16.64
N PHE A 96 13.06 -8.88 17.00
CA PHE A 96 14.38 -8.30 17.21
C PHE A 96 15.31 -8.90 16.17
N ASN A 97 15.52 -8.15 15.09
CA ASN A 97 16.45 -8.52 14.03
C ASN A 97 17.59 -7.50 13.92
N PRO A 98 18.72 -7.70 14.61
CA PRO A 98 19.82 -6.75 14.62
C PRO A 98 20.59 -6.68 13.31
N LEU A 99 20.42 -7.66 12.41
CA LEU A 99 21.05 -7.69 11.09
C LEU A 99 20.13 -7.10 10.00
N ASN A 100 18.93 -6.65 10.37
CA ASN A 100 17.94 -6.06 9.46
C ASN A 100 17.77 -6.88 8.17
N THR A 101 17.78 -8.20 8.31
CA THR A 101 17.40 -9.15 7.26
C THR A 101 15.88 -9.31 7.26
N SER A 102 15.33 -9.96 6.23
CA SER A 102 13.93 -10.36 6.24
C SER A 102 13.60 -11.18 7.50
N SER A 103 12.48 -10.87 8.14
CA SER A 103 12.00 -11.57 9.34
C SER A 103 11.14 -12.75 8.93
N LEU A 104 11.69 -13.95 9.11
CA LEU A 104 11.02 -15.19 8.75
C LEU A 104 9.63 -15.32 9.39
N HIS A 105 9.45 -14.83 10.62
CA HIS A 105 8.16 -14.86 11.31
C HIS A 105 7.12 -13.95 10.65
N HIS A 106 7.54 -12.75 10.26
CA HIS A 106 6.71 -11.80 9.53
C HIS A 106 6.31 -12.36 8.14
N ASP A 107 7.26 -12.98 7.44
CA ASP A 107 7.05 -13.49 6.09
C ASP A 107 6.11 -14.70 6.07
N ILE A 108 6.19 -15.59 7.06
CA ILE A 108 5.21 -16.68 7.23
C ILE A 108 3.80 -16.13 7.41
N LEU A 109 3.63 -15.08 8.23
CA LEU A 109 2.31 -14.49 8.49
C LEU A 109 1.74 -13.74 7.29
N LEU A 110 2.60 -13.25 6.40
CA LEU A 110 2.23 -12.66 5.11
C LEU A 110 2.09 -13.69 3.98
N ASN A 111 2.39 -14.98 4.23
CA ASN A 111 2.50 -16.02 3.21
C ASN A 111 3.52 -15.69 2.10
N LYS A 112 4.62 -15.01 2.45
CA LYS A 112 5.74 -14.63 1.58
C LYS A 112 6.99 -15.50 1.78
N ASP A 113 6.91 -16.53 2.61
CA ASP A 113 8.02 -17.45 2.94
C ASP A 113 8.61 -18.20 1.74
N CYS A 114 7.82 -18.38 0.68
CA CYS A 114 8.22 -19.05 -0.55
C CYS A 114 8.55 -18.08 -1.71
N SER A 115 8.44 -16.77 -1.50
CA SER A 115 8.81 -15.73 -2.47
C SER A 115 10.18 -15.14 -2.13
N ILE A 116 10.92 -14.74 -3.16
CA ILE A 116 12.22 -14.07 -3.01
C ILE A 116 12.10 -12.74 -3.75
N ASP A 117 12.32 -11.65 -3.03
CA ASP A 117 12.39 -10.31 -3.59
C ASP A 117 13.84 -9.91 -3.87
N TRP A 118 14.04 -8.87 -4.68
CA TRP A 118 15.40 -8.42 -5.03
C TRP A 118 16.17 -7.90 -3.81
N GLU A 119 15.46 -7.45 -2.77
CA GLU A 119 16.01 -6.99 -1.50
C GLU A 119 16.65 -8.13 -0.69
N ASP A 120 16.14 -9.36 -0.83
CA ASP A 120 16.72 -10.54 -0.17
C ASP A 120 18.07 -10.95 -0.80
N ILE A 121 18.22 -10.72 -2.11
CA ILE A 121 19.45 -11.04 -2.86
C ILE A 121 20.48 -9.93 -2.71
N TYR A 122 20.02 -8.68 -2.68
CA TYR A 122 20.83 -7.47 -2.59
C TYR A 122 20.37 -6.61 -1.41
N PRO A 123 20.80 -6.94 -0.17
CA PRO A 123 20.44 -6.15 1.00
C PRO A 123 20.91 -4.70 0.84
N SER A 124 19.98 -3.75 0.94
CA SER A 124 20.24 -2.31 0.79
C SER A 124 21.11 -1.75 1.92
N ASN A 125 20.97 -2.38 3.08
CA ASN A 125 21.79 -2.28 4.27
C ASN A 125 23.02 -3.17 4.06
N GLY A 126 24.03 -2.60 3.41
CA GLY A 126 25.34 -3.21 3.26
C GLY A 126 25.81 -3.81 4.58
N LEU A 127 25.70 -5.13 4.70
CA LEU A 127 26.66 -5.87 5.49
C LEU A 127 27.95 -5.77 4.69
N ASP A 128 28.68 -4.69 4.97
CA ASP A 128 29.97 -4.31 4.43
C ASP A 128 30.99 -5.42 4.68
N THR A 129 30.88 -6.51 3.93
CA THR A 129 31.86 -7.58 3.86
C THR A 129 33.11 -7.14 3.09
N HIS A 130 33.21 -5.85 2.72
CA HIS A 130 34.31 -5.27 1.95
C HIS A 130 34.89 -3.94 2.47
N SER A 131 34.51 -3.43 3.65
CA SER A 131 35.05 -2.14 4.14
C SER A 131 35.65 -2.25 5.53
N GLY A 132 36.98 -2.18 5.61
CA GLY A 132 37.76 -2.14 6.85
C GLY A 132 37.63 -0.85 7.68
N ASN A 133 36.43 -0.26 7.75
CA ASN A 133 36.14 0.92 8.57
C ASN A 133 35.19 0.57 9.72
N LEU A 134 35.76 0.53 10.93
CA LEU A 134 35.15 0.17 12.22
C LEU A 134 34.12 1.18 12.77
N LEU A 135 33.39 1.90 11.93
CA LEU A 135 32.46 2.98 12.34
C LEU A 135 31.07 2.90 11.67
N GLY A 136 30.78 1.86 10.89
CA GLY A 136 29.43 1.60 10.34
C GLY A 136 28.50 1.03 11.42
N ASP A 137 27.19 1.24 11.29
CA ASP A 137 26.14 0.72 12.20
C ASP A 137 26.35 -0.79 12.46
N THR A 138 27.09 -1.11 13.53
CA THR A 138 27.36 -2.50 13.90
C THR A 138 26.15 -3.07 14.62
N VAL A 139 26.03 -4.40 14.66
CA VAL A 139 25.03 -5.09 15.50
C VAL A 139 25.00 -4.50 16.91
N HIS A 140 26.16 -4.18 17.48
CA HIS A 140 26.26 -3.55 18.80
C HIS A 140 25.58 -2.17 18.86
N SER A 141 25.82 -1.27 17.90
CA SER A 141 25.18 0.06 17.90
C SER A 141 23.68 0.00 17.64
N HIS A 142 23.21 -0.99 16.86
CA HIS A 142 21.79 -1.23 16.66
C HIS A 142 21.11 -1.72 17.95
N ILE A 143 21.78 -2.62 18.67
CA ILE A 143 21.31 -3.13 19.96
C ILE A 143 21.21 -2.00 20.99
N GLU A 144 22.25 -1.16 21.10
CA GLU A 144 22.25 0.02 21.99
C GLU A 144 21.05 0.94 21.70
N ARG A 145 20.84 1.28 20.41
CA ARG A 145 19.69 2.10 19.98
C ARG A 145 18.35 1.44 20.32
N SER A 146 18.22 0.13 20.13
CA SER A 146 16.98 -0.61 20.44
C SER A 146 16.70 -0.69 21.95
N ALA A 147 17.76 -0.79 22.76
CA ALA A 147 17.68 -0.86 24.22
C ALA A 147 17.54 0.53 24.86
N GLY A 148 17.69 1.61 24.07
CA GLY A 148 17.61 3.00 24.54
C GLY A 148 18.81 3.43 25.39
N ILE A 149 19.98 2.85 25.13
CA ILE A 149 21.25 3.12 25.83
C ILE A 149 22.20 3.87 24.89
#